data_AF-A0A961EST3-F1
#
_entry.id   AF-A0A961EST3-F1
#
_cell.length_a   1.000
_cell.length_b   1.000
_cell.length_c   1.000
_cell.angle_alpha   90.00
_cell.angle_beta   90.00
_cell.angle_gamma   90.00
#
_symmetry.space_group_name_H-M   'P 1'
#
loop_
_entity.id
_entity.type
_entity.pdbx_description
1 polymer ?
#
loop_
_entity_poly.entity_id
_entity_poly.type
_entity_poly.pdbx_seq_one_letter_code
_entity_poly.pdbx_strand_id
1 'polypeptide(L)'
;MATEKKTKFLVHILDDEARNKLRAFFDELEKELDREGMGTALFNVVQELVTNAVKANVKRIFFENYHYHLDNPVEYQRGLKDFRQFFRSLDADTYRKNLKEMDLSVRVDVDLDHKRLLIFVRNNTIMIQEEEARIRKNLAAAMGVKDLVEFSVHYGDESEGNGLGLAMVVLLIKDMGFDPGFFRVYLNDGYTTARLEFPLSADYTPLRGRQDL
;
A
#
# COMPACT_ATOMS: atom_id res chain seq x y z
N MET A 1 -13.86 -19.85 15.64
CA MET A 1 -13.32 -18.63 16.27
C MET A 1 -11.92 -18.45 15.72
N ALA A 2 -11.56 -17.26 15.23
CA ALA A 2 -10.22 -17.00 14.69
C ALA A 2 -9.16 -17.17 15.78
N THR A 3 -8.06 -17.84 15.44
CA THR A 3 -6.91 -18.07 16.32
C THR A 3 -6.03 -16.83 16.31
N GLU A 4 -5.43 -16.47 17.46
CA GLU A 4 -4.46 -15.37 17.48
C GLU A 4 -3.26 -15.72 16.60
N LYS A 5 -2.97 -14.89 15.60
CA LYS A 5 -1.94 -15.14 14.59
C LYS A 5 -1.20 -13.84 14.25
N LYS A 6 0.12 -13.86 14.43
CA LYS A 6 1.03 -12.80 13.97
C LYS A 6 1.93 -13.34 12.88
N THR A 7 1.74 -12.84 11.67
CA THR A 7 2.49 -13.26 10.48
C THR A 7 3.26 -12.10 9.89
N LYS A 8 4.49 -12.34 9.43
CA LYS A 8 5.32 -11.32 8.79
C LYS A 8 5.81 -11.83 7.44
N PHE A 9 5.69 -11.00 6.42
CA PHE A 9 6.25 -11.21 5.09
C PHE A 9 7.27 -10.12 4.81
N LEU A 10 8.48 -10.51 4.43
CA LEU A 10 9.48 -9.60 3.91
C LEU A 10 9.48 -9.68 2.38
N VAL A 11 9.19 -8.56 1.74
CA VAL A 11 9.05 -8.43 0.29
C VAL A 11 10.06 -7.41 -0.21
N HIS A 12 11.10 -7.88 -0.88
CA HIS A 12 12.03 -6.99 -1.59
C HIS A 12 11.47 -6.67 -2.99
N ILE A 13 10.95 -7.69 -3.67
CA ILE A 13 10.24 -7.59 -4.94
C ILE A 13 8.95 -8.38 -4.84
N LEU A 14 7.88 -7.86 -5.45
CA LEU A 14 6.63 -8.58 -5.60
C LEU A 14 6.68 -9.50 -6.84
N ASP A 15 7.52 -10.53 -6.75
CA ASP A 15 7.61 -11.62 -7.74
C ASP A 15 6.48 -12.63 -7.56
N ASP A 16 6.40 -13.60 -8.47
CA ASP A 16 5.33 -14.61 -8.45
C ASP A 16 5.34 -15.45 -7.16
N GLU A 17 6.52 -15.72 -6.60
CA GLU A 17 6.63 -16.43 -5.33
C GLU A 17 6.01 -15.61 -4.18
N ALA A 18 6.36 -14.33 -4.06
CA ALA A 18 5.78 -13.45 -3.05
C ALA A 18 4.26 -13.28 -3.23
N ARG A 19 3.80 -13.13 -4.47
CA ARG A 19 2.36 -13.05 -4.80
C ARG A 19 1.62 -14.31 -4.40
N ASN A 20 2.15 -15.48 -4.75
CA ASN A 20 1.52 -16.76 -4.43
C ASN A 20 1.45 -17.00 -2.92
N LYS A 21 2.50 -16.63 -2.17
CA LYS A 21 2.50 -16.71 -0.70
C LYS A 21 1.44 -15.80 -0.08
N LEU A 22 1.36 -14.54 -0.52
CA LEU A 22 0.34 -13.61 -0.05
C LEU A 22 -1.08 -14.08 -0.41
N ARG A 23 -1.30 -14.56 -1.64
CA ARG A 23 -2.58 -15.10 -2.09
C ARG A 23 -3.02 -16.27 -1.20
N ALA A 24 -2.17 -17.27 -1.07
CA ALA A 24 -2.47 -18.45 -0.25
C ALA A 24 -2.78 -18.08 1.21
N PHE A 25 -2.06 -17.11 1.78
CA PHE A 25 -2.32 -16.62 3.12
C PHE A 25 -3.71 -15.97 3.25
N PHE A 26 -4.10 -15.10 2.32
CA PHE A 26 -5.41 -14.45 2.36
C PHE A 26 -6.56 -15.41 2.04
N ASP A 27 -6.34 -16.42 1.21
CA ASP A 27 -7.32 -17.49 0.94
C ASP A 27 -7.53 -18.37 2.19
N GLU A 28 -6.49 -18.62 2.98
CA GLU A 28 -6.60 -19.31 4.27
C GLU A 28 -7.34 -18.43 5.30
N LEU A 29 -6.99 -17.16 5.38
CA LEU A 29 -7.62 -16.19 6.27
C LEU A 29 -9.12 -16.03 5.99
N GLU A 30 -9.53 -16.05 4.72
CA GLU A 30 -10.94 -16.02 4.32
C GLU A 30 -11.72 -17.20 4.92
N LYS A 31 -11.16 -18.41 4.82
CA LYS A 31 -11.75 -19.63 5.37
C LYS A 31 -11.82 -19.60 6.90
N GLU A 32 -10.81 -19.03 7.56
CA GLU A 32 -10.79 -18.90 9.02
C GLU A 32 -11.82 -17.88 9.54
N LEU A 33 -12.06 -16.81 8.78
CA LEU A 33 -13.04 -15.78 9.12
C LEU A 33 -14.47 -16.11 8.69
N ASP A 34 -14.67 -17.07 7.80
CA ASP A 34 -15.97 -17.42 7.20
C ASP A 34 -16.64 -16.20 6.53
N ARG A 35 -15.85 -15.42 5.78
CA ARG A 35 -16.30 -14.21 5.08
C ARG A 35 -15.93 -14.26 3.60
N GLU A 36 -16.82 -14.84 2.81
CA GLU A 36 -16.63 -15.02 1.36
C GLU A 36 -16.19 -13.72 0.65
N GLY A 37 -15.19 -13.82 -0.19
CA GLY A 37 -14.63 -12.72 -0.99
C GLY A 37 -13.66 -11.81 -0.23
N MET A 38 -13.60 -11.88 1.11
CA MET A 38 -12.73 -11.02 1.92
C MET A 38 -11.24 -11.29 1.64
N GLY A 39 -10.82 -12.54 1.48
CA GLY A 39 -9.44 -12.89 1.15
C GLY A 39 -9.01 -12.34 -0.19
N THR A 40 -9.88 -12.47 -1.20
CA THR A 40 -9.62 -11.89 -2.54
C THR A 40 -9.46 -10.37 -2.49
N ALA A 41 -10.36 -9.68 -1.79
CA ALA A 41 -10.30 -8.23 -1.64
C ALA A 41 -9.06 -7.78 -0.86
N LEU A 42 -8.75 -8.43 0.27
CA LEU A 42 -7.55 -8.15 1.07
C LEU A 42 -6.27 -8.37 0.29
N PHE A 43 -6.18 -9.46 -0.47
CA PHE A 43 -5.03 -9.69 -1.33
C PHE A 43 -4.84 -8.56 -2.34
N ASN A 44 -5.92 -8.15 -3.04
CA ASN A 44 -5.83 -7.07 -4.03
C ASN A 44 -5.40 -5.74 -3.37
N VAL A 45 -5.94 -5.44 -2.20
CA VAL A 45 -5.56 -4.27 -1.40
C VAL A 45 -4.08 -4.32 -1.01
N VAL A 46 -3.60 -5.42 -0.42
CA VAL A 46 -2.21 -5.57 0.00
C VAL A 46 -1.25 -5.57 -1.19
N GLN A 47 -1.63 -6.23 -2.29
CA GLN A 47 -0.84 -6.26 -3.52
C GLN A 47 -0.62 -4.85 -4.07
N GLU A 48 -1.66 -4.01 -4.07
CA GLU A 48 -1.57 -2.63 -4.53
C GLU A 48 -0.66 -1.79 -3.61
N LEU A 49 -0.83 -1.92 -2.29
CA LEU A 49 0.01 -1.22 -1.31
C LEU A 49 1.49 -1.64 -1.40
N VAL A 50 1.77 -2.94 -1.54
CA VAL A 50 3.12 -3.46 -1.72
C VAL A 50 3.71 -2.99 -3.05
N THR A 51 2.94 -3.00 -4.13
CA THR A 51 3.39 -2.50 -5.44
C THR A 51 3.77 -1.02 -5.37
N ASN A 52 2.98 -0.21 -4.67
CA ASN A 52 3.28 1.21 -4.49
C ASN A 52 4.52 1.44 -3.61
N ALA A 53 4.71 0.65 -2.55
CA ALA A 53 5.91 0.67 -1.73
C ALA A 53 7.18 0.28 -2.52
N VAL A 54 7.11 -0.80 -3.31
CA VAL A 54 8.20 -1.22 -4.20
C VAL A 54 8.51 -0.12 -5.22
N LYS A 55 7.50 0.48 -5.87
CA LYS A 55 7.69 1.61 -6.80
C LYS A 55 8.39 2.79 -6.15
N ALA A 56 8.08 3.11 -4.89
CA ALA A 56 8.76 4.16 -4.15
C ALA A 56 10.26 3.84 -3.95
N ASN A 57 10.59 2.58 -3.68
CA ASN A 57 11.99 2.14 -3.58
C ASN A 57 12.72 2.27 -4.92
N VAL A 58 12.12 1.81 -6.03
CA VAL A 58 12.71 1.98 -7.37
C VAL A 58 12.96 3.46 -7.67
N LYS A 59 11.97 4.30 -7.36
CA LYS A 59 12.06 5.74 -7.58
C LYS A 59 13.22 6.33 -6.80
N ARG A 60 13.42 5.92 -5.55
CA ARG A 60 14.55 6.37 -4.74
C ARG A 60 15.89 6.04 -5.40
N ILE A 61 16.07 4.79 -5.82
CA ILE A 61 17.28 4.33 -6.53
C ILE A 61 17.51 5.15 -7.80
N PHE A 62 16.46 5.35 -8.60
CA PHE A 62 16.53 6.14 -9.82
C PHE A 62 16.95 7.59 -9.54
N PHE A 63 16.32 8.25 -8.58
CA PHE A 63 16.64 9.64 -8.26
C PHE A 63 18.08 9.81 -7.75
N GLU A 64 18.57 8.85 -6.96
CA GLU A 64 19.96 8.85 -6.50
C GLU A 64 20.96 8.60 -7.64
N ASN A 65 20.72 7.59 -8.48
CA ASN A 65 21.62 7.23 -9.59
C ASN A 65 21.72 8.31 -10.68
N TYR A 66 20.64 9.06 -10.90
CA TYR A 66 20.58 10.13 -11.90
C TYR A 66 20.73 11.53 -11.29
N HIS A 67 21.04 11.63 -10.00
CA HIS A 67 21.32 12.87 -9.27
C HIS A 67 20.21 13.93 -9.38
N TYR A 68 18.94 13.50 -9.35
CA TYR A 68 17.82 14.44 -9.25
C TYR A 68 17.66 14.95 -7.82
N HIS A 69 17.49 16.25 -7.66
CA HIS A 69 17.20 16.88 -6.36
C HIS A 69 15.70 16.81 -6.04
N LEU A 70 15.34 16.02 -5.02
CA LEU A 70 13.94 15.83 -4.59
C LEU A 70 13.31 17.09 -3.98
N ASP A 71 14.12 18.00 -3.47
CA ASP A 71 13.73 19.29 -2.88
C ASP A 71 13.57 20.41 -3.92
N ASN A 72 13.93 20.15 -5.18
CA ASN A 72 13.70 21.06 -6.29
C ASN A 72 12.47 20.64 -7.10
N PRO A 73 11.35 21.39 -7.06
CA PRO A 73 10.12 21.00 -7.74
C PRO A 73 10.26 20.79 -9.25
N VAL A 74 11.12 21.57 -9.91
CA VAL A 74 11.33 21.45 -11.37
C VAL A 74 12.07 20.16 -11.70
N GLU A 75 13.13 19.85 -10.95
CA GLU A 75 13.86 18.61 -11.12
C GLU A 75 13.05 17.39 -10.71
N TYR A 76 12.24 17.50 -9.66
CA TYR A 76 11.34 16.44 -9.25
C TYR A 76 10.33 16.11 -10.36
N GLN A 77 9.70 17.11 -10.99
CA GLN A 77 8.77 16.87 -12.10
C GLN A 77 9.47 16.25 -13.32
N ARG A 78 10.68 16.71 -13.66
CA ARG A 78 11.49 16.12 -14.72
C ARG A 78 11.87 14.67 -14.39
N GLY A 79 12.40 14.43 -13.21
CA GLY A 79 12.77 13.12 -12.70
C GLY A 79 11.59 12.15 -12.67
N LEU A 80 10.37 12.62 -12.34
CA LEU A 80 9.16 11.80 -12.43
C LEU A 80 8.82 11.39 -13.86
N LYS A 81 9.03 12.27 -14.84
CA LYS A 81 8.82 11.95 -16.27
C LYS A 81 9.82 10.90 -16.74
N ASP A 82 11.09 11.11 -16.40
CA ASP A 82 12.19 10.22 -16.80
C ASP A 82 12.07 8.86 -16.09
N PHE A 83 11.67 8.87 -14.81
CA PHE A 83 11.37 7.66 -14.05
C PHE A 83 10.27 6.81 -14.70
N ARG A 84 9.20 7.41 -15.24
CA ARG A 84 8.14 6.65 -15.92
C ARG A 84 8.66 5.90 -17.15
N GLN A 85 9.57 6.52 -17.90
CA GLN A 85 10.20 5.87 -19.05
C GLN A 85 11.13 4.74 -18.58
N PHE A 86 11.98 5.02 -17.59
CA PHE A 86 12.89 4.05 -16.99
C PHE A 86 12.16 2.83 -16.42
N PHE A 87 11.08 3.05 -15.66
CA PHE A 87 10.32 1.99 -14.99
C PHE A 87 9.70 1.00 -15.99
N ARG A 88 9.30 1.47 -17.19
CA ARG A 88 8.75 0.60 -18.25
C ARG A 88 9.80 -0.29 -18.90
N SER A 89 11.06 0.14 -18.91
CA SER A 89 12.20 -0.62 -19.46
C SER A 89 13.00 -1.37 -18.39
N LEU A 90 12.54 -1.36 -17.14
CA LEU A 90 13.30 -1.87 -16.01
C LEU A 90 13.43 -3.39 -16.07
N ASP A 91 14.67 -3.87 -16.08
CA ASP A 91 14.98 -5.27 -15.90
C ASP A 91 14.83 -5.68 -14.42
N ALA A 92 14.09 -6.77 -14.18
CA ALA A 92 13.73 -7.21 -12.84
C ALA A 92 14.95 -7.69 -12.05
N ASP A 93 15.93 -8.33 -12.70
CA ASP A 93 17.12 -8.87 -12.05
C ASP A 93 18.10 -7.77 -11.64
N THR A 94 18.35 -6.82 -12.53
CA THR A 94 19.18 -5.62 -12.24
C THR A 94 18.59 -4.83 -11.06
N TYR A 95 17.28 -4.63 -11.04
CA TYR A 95 16.61 -3.93 -9.95
C TYR A 95 16.68 -4.69 -8.61
N ARG A 96 16.53 -6.02 -8.64
CA ARG A 96 16.64 -6.87 -7.43
C ARG A 96 17.99 -6.71 -6.75
N LYS A 97 19.06 -6.58 -7.53
CA LYS A 97 20.39 -6.35 -7.01
C LYS A 97 20.49 -5.00 -6.30
N ASN A 98 20.08 -3.92 -6.96
CA ASN A 98 20.15 -2.55 -6.40
C ASN A 98 19.33 -2.41 -5.10
N LEU A 99 18.14 -2.99 -5.05
CA LEU A 99 17.32 -3.01 -3.83
C LEU A 99 18.05 -3.64 -2.64
N LYS A 100 18.72 -4.77 -2.87
CA LYS A 100 19.47 -5.47 -1.83
C LYS A 100 20.69 -4.66 -1.40
N GLU A 101 21.41 -4.06 -2.34
CA GLU A 101 22.60 -3.24 -2.06
C GLU A 101 22.27 -2.00 -1.22
N MET A 102 21.08 -1.42 -1.41
CA MET A 102 20.61 -0.25 -0.65
C MET A 102 19.76 -0.61 0.57
N ASP A 103 19.68 -1.89 0.93
CA ASP A 103 18.86 -2.43 2.03
C ASP A 103 17.38 -2.01 1.96
N LEU A 104 16.84 -1.79 0.76
CA LEU A 104 15.45 -1.36 0.55
C LEU A 104 14.50 -2.57 0.58
N SER A 105 13.46 -2.47 1.40
CA SER A 105 12.51 -3.56 1.61
C SER A 105 11.11 -3.09 2.00
N VAL A 106 10.12 -3.91 1.66
CA VAL A 106 8.73 -3.75 2.07
C VAL A 106 8.39 -4.89 3.03
N ARG A 107 7.87 -4.57 4.22
CA ARG A 107 7.40 -5.56 5.18
C ARG A 107 5.89 -5.53 5.25
N VAL A 108 5.26 -6.70 5.17
CA VAL A 108 3.83 -6.88 5.46
C VAL A 108 3.70 -7.59 6.80
N ASP A 109 3.12 -6.93 7.79
CA ASP A 109 2.79 -7.52 9.08
C ASP A 109 1.28 -7.72 9.18
N VAL A 110 0.84 -8.93 9.51
CA VAL A 110 -0.58 -9.27 9.74
C VAL A 110 -0.74 -9.72 11.18
N ASP A 111 -1.64 -9.06 11.91
CA ASP A 111 -2.01 -9.36 13.29
C ASP A 111 -3.51 -9.61 13.35
N LEU A 112 -3.88 -10.87 13.52
CA LEU A 112 -5.26 -11.35 13.56
C LEU A 112 -5.55 -11.89 14.97
N ASP A 113 -6.67 -11.45 15.53
CA ASP A 113 -7.28 -12.09 16.69
C ASP A 113 -8.82 -12.15 16.50
N HIS A 114 -9.53 -12.65 17.50
CA HIS A 114 -10.99 -12.78 17.48
C HIS A 114 -11.74 -11.43 17.42
N LYS A 115 -11.09 -10.30 17.72
CA LYS A 115 -11.69 -8.96 17.75
C LYS A 115 -11.33 -8.12 16.54
N ARG A 116 -10.18 -8.36 15.91
CA ARG A 116 -9.67 -7.51 14.82
C ARG A 116 -8.71 -8.21 13.88
N LEU A 117 -8.62 -7.65 12.68
CA LEU A 117 -7.53 -7.87 11.75
C LEU A 117 -6.79 -6.56 11.52
N LEU A 118 -5.49 -6.54 11.79
CA LEU A 118 -4.58 -5.45 11.47
C LEU A 118 -3.59 -5.89 10.41
N ILE A 119 -3.41 -5.06 9.39
CA ILE A 119 -2.40 -5.29 8.35
C ILE A 119 -1.57 -4.01 8.22
N PHE A 120 -0.25 -4.16 8.27
CA PHE A 120 0.70 -3.09 8.07
C PHE A 120 1.55 -3.39 6.84
N VAL A 121 1.56 -2.49 5.86
CA VAL A 121 2.54 -2.49 4.76
C VAL A 121 3.52 -1.36 5.05
N ARG A 122 4.76 -1.73 5.40
CA ARG A 122 5.81 -0.82 5.86
C ARG A 122 6.92 -0.76 4.84
N ASN A 123 7.24 0.43 4.38
CA ASN A 123 8.32 0.68 3.45
C ASN A 123 9.40 1.51 4.13
N ASN A 124 10.67 1.14 3.96
CA ASN A 124 11.80 1.83 4.59
C ASN A 124 12.32 3.04 3.78
N THR A 125 11.56 3.48 2.78
CA THR A 125 11.80 4.75 2.08
C THR A 125 10.93 5.84 2.66
N ILE A 126 11.54 7.01 2.88
CA ILE A 126 10.87 8.23 3.34
C ILE A 126 10.06 8.81 2.18
N MET A 127 8.78 9.04 2.45
CA MET A 127 7.89 9.78 1.55
C MET A 127 8.19 11.28 1.63
N ILE A 128 8.32 11.94 0.48
CA ILE A 128 8.48 13.40 0.43
C ILE A 128 7.13 14.11 0.56
N GLN A 129 7.14 15.39 0.92
CA GLN A 129 5.93 16.16 1.20
C GLN A 129 4.94 16.21 0.01
N GLU A 130 5.42 16.34 -1.22
CA GLU A 130 4.54 16.33 -2.39
C GLU A 130 3.82 15.00 -2.59
N GLU A 131 4.47 13.88 -2.26
CA GLU A 131 3.87 12.55 -2.35
C GLU A 131 2.79 12.37 -1.28
N GLU A 132 3.05 12.86 -0.06
CA GLU A 132 2.08 12.83 1.02
C GLU A 132 0.83 13.66 0.67
N ALA A 133 1.02 14.87 0.15
CA ALA A 133 -0.07 15.74 -0.27
C ALA A 133 -0.93 15.06 -1.36
N ARG A 134 -0.30 14.40 -2.34
CA ARG A 134 -1.00 13.65 -3.39
C ARG A 134 -1.78 12.47 -2.83
N ILE A 135 -1.18 11.70 -1.91
CA ILE A 135 -1.85 10.57 -1.25
C ILE A 135 -3.08 11.05 -0.48
N ARG A 136 -2.94 12.13 0.32
CA ARG A 136 -4.05 12.72 1.07
C ARG A 136 -5.18 13.19 0.15
N LYS A 137 -4.87 13.86 -0.96
CA LYS A 137 -5.84 14.29 -1.98
C LYS A 137 -6.59 13.08 -2.55
N ASN A 138 -5.88 12.02 -2.92
CA ASN A 138 -6.49 10.82 -3.52
C ASN A 138 -7.39 10.06 -2.54
N LEU A 139 -6.96 9.93 -1.28
CA LEU A 139 -7.78 9.33 -0.24
C LEU A 139 -9.04 10.15 0.01
N ALA A 140 -8.94 11.47 0.11
CA ALA A 140 -10.10 12.34 0.30
C ALA A 140 -11.10 12.24 -0.87
N ALA A 141 -10.61 12.21 -2.10
CA ALA A 141 -11.44 12.00 -3.29
C ALA A 141 -12.15 10.63 -3.26
N ALA A 142 -11.43 9.56 -2.90
CA ALA A 142 -11.98 8.20 -2.85
C ALA A 142 -13.05 8.01 -1.76
N MET A 143 -13.02 8.82 -0.70
CA MET A 143 -14.04 8.79 0.35
C MET A 143 -15.42 9.23 -0.17
N GLY A 144 -15.46 10.19 -1.11
CA GLY A 144 -16.71 10.79 -1.61
C GLY A 144 -17.39 10.04 -2.75
N VAL A 145 -16.69 9.12 -3.41
CA VAL A 145 -17.22 8.35 -4.56
C VAL A 145 -17.90 7.05 -4.10
N LYS A 146 -18.89 6.60 -4.88
CA LYS A 146 -19.62 5.36 -4.66
C LYS A 146 -18.88 4.15 -5.23
N ASP A 147 -18.34 4.30 -6.43
CA ASP A 147 -17.69 3.21 -7.15
C ASP A 147 -16.48 3.68 -7.97
N LEU A 148 -15.77 2.71 -8.57
CA LEU A 148 -14.56 2.97 -9.35
C LEU A 148 -14.87 3.67 -10.68
N VAL A 149 -16.08 3.51 -11.23
CA VAL A 149 -16.50 4.17 -12.47
C VAL A 149 -16.66 5.66 -12.21
N GLU A 150 -17.37 6.04 -11.16
CA GLU A 150 -17.50 7.42 -10.70
C GLU A 150 -16.13 8.03 -10.39
N PHE A 151 -15.26 7.29 -9.70
CA PHE A 151 -13.89 7.75 -9.46
C PHE A 151 -13.11 8.00 -10.76
N SER A 152 -13.20 7.09 -11.72
CA SER A 152 -12.49 7.21 -13.00
C SER A 152 -13.04 8.36 -13.85
N VAL A 153 -14.34 8.63 -13.81
CA VAL A 153 -14.95 9.76 -14.51
C VAL A 153 -14.53 11.10 -13.90
N HIS A 154 -14.49 11.20 -12.57
CA HIS A 154 -14.17 12.45 -11.89
C HIS A 154 -12.67 12.72 -11.72
N TYR A 155 -11.86 11.66 -11.65
CA TYR A 155 -10.44 11.73 -11.28
C TYR A 155 -9.50 10.94 -12.21
N GLY A 156 -10.03 10.26 -13.24
CA GLY A 156 -9.25 9.39 -14.14
C GLY A 156 -8.44 10.11 -15.22
N ASP A 157 -8.47 11.45 -15.25
CA ASP A 157 -7.68 12.24 -16.20
C ASP A 157 -6.23 12.49 -15.73
N GLU A 158 -5.87 12.04 -14.52
CA GLU A 158 -4.47 11.99 -14.08
C GLU A 158 -3.84 10.66 -14.51
N SER A 159 -3.41 10.60 -15.78
CA SER A 159 -2.46 9.64 -16.40
C SER A 159 -2.19 8.35 -15.60
N GLU A 160 -2.57 7.19 -16.15
CA GLU A 160 -2.29 5.85 -15.63
C GLU A 160 -1.03 5.78 -14.74
N GLY A 161 -1.23 5.72 -13.41
CA GLY A 161 -0.16 5.38 -12.48
C GLY A 161 0.00 6.21 -11.21
N ASN A 162 -0.78 7.28 -10.95
CA ASN A 162 -0.50 8.16 -9.79
C ASN A 162 -1.54 8.22 -8.65
N GLY A 163 -2.74 7.65 -8.81
CA GLY A 163 -3.78 7.76 -7.76
C GLY A 163 -4.89 6.72 -7.71
N LEU A 164 -5.15 5.99 -8.81
CA LEU A 164 -6.22 5.00 -8.90
C LEU A 164 -6.07 3.85 -7.89
N GLY A 165 -4.84 3.43 -7.61
CA GLY A 165 -4.56 2.31 -6.70
C GLY A 165 -5.07 2.54 -5.28
N LEU A 166 -4.81 3.71 -4.71
CA LEU A 166 -5.29 4.05 -3.37
C LEU A 166 -6.80 4.26 -3.32
N ALA A 167 -7.40 4.75 -4.39
CA ALA A 167 -8.84 4.85 -4.50
C ALA A 167 -9.50 3.46 -4.56
N MET A 168 -8.93 2.55 -5.34
CA MET A 168 -9.36 1.15 -5.39
C MET A 168 -9.26 0.49 -4.01
N VAL A 169 -8.20 0.77 -3.24
CA VAL A 169 -8.09 0.28 -1.85
C VAL A 169 -9.26 0.75 -1.00
N VAL A 170 -9.59 2.05 -1.05
CA VAL A 170 -10.72 2.62 -0.29
C VAL A 170 -12.06 2.00 -0.71
N LEU A 171 -12.28 1.80 -2.00
CA LEU A 171 -13.50 1.21 -2.54
C LEU A 171 -13.65 -0.27 -2.14
N LEU A 172 -12.58 -1.07 -2.24
CA LEU A 172 -12.60 -2.47 -1.80
C LEU A 172 -12.88 -2.59 -0.29
N ILE A 173 -12.40 -1.66 0.53
CA ILE A 173 -12.71 -1.63 1.97
C ILE A 173 -14.20 -1.33 2.19
N LYS A 174 -14.78 -0.39 1.45
CA LYS A 174 -16.22 -0.07 1.49
C LYS A 174 -17.06 -1.27 1.06
N ASP A 175 -16.68 -1.95 -0.02
CA ASP A 175 -17.39 -3.12 -0.56
C ASP A 175 -17.40 -4.29 0.42
N MET A 176 -16.33 -4.48 1.20
CA MET A 176 -16.28 -5.43 2.31
C MET A 176 -17.14 -5.01 3.52
N GLY A 177 -17.75 -3.83 3.50
CA GLY A 177 -18.60 -3.30 4.56
C GLY A 177 -17.83 -2.68 5.73
N PHE A 178 -16.55 -2.35 5.57
CA PHE A 178 -15.73 -1.74 6.62
C PHE A 178 -15.61 -0.22 6.41
N ASP A 179 -15.41 0.50 7.51
CA ASP A 179 -15.16 1.95 7.47
C ASP A 179 -13.76 2.22 6.89
N PRO A 180 -13.64 2.84 5.69
CA PRO A 180 -12.35 3.23 5.12
C PRO A 180 -11.61 4.27 5.97
N GLY A 181 -12.28 4.91 6.93
CA GLY A 181 -11.67 5.75 7.96
C GLY A 181 -10.67 5.05 8.87
N PHE A 182 -10.59 3.71 8.84
CA PHE A 182 -9.56 2.91 9.53
C PHE A 182 -8.34 2.60 8.67
N PHE A 183 -8.38 2.90 7.37
CA PHE A 183 -7.20 2.93 6.52
C PHE A 183 -6.40 4.22 6.74
N ARG A 184 -5.09 4.08 6.92
CA ARG A 184 -4.16 5.18 7.17
C ARG A 184 -2.84 4.97 6.44
N VAL A 185 -2.28 6.05 5.92
CA VAL A 185 -0.90 6.11 5.45
C VAL A 185 -0.20 7.23 6.22
N TYR A 186 0.91 6.91 6.88
CA TYR A 186 1.64 7.84 7.73
C TYR A 186 3.12 7.47 7.80
N LEU A 187 3.96 8.44 8.15
CA LEU A 187 5.36 8.23 8.48
C LEU A 187 5.48 7.86 9.97
N ASN A 188 6.18 6.79 10.30
CA ASN A 188 6.55 6.46 11.67
C ASN A 188 7.90 5.74 11.71
N ASP A 189 8.77 6.10 12.65
CA ASP A 189 10.11 5.51 12.85
C ASP A 189 10.98 5.47 11.58
N GLY A 190 10.85 6.45 10.69
CA GLY A 190 11.55 6.48 9.40
C GLY A 190 10.95 5.57 8.31
N TYR A 191 9.83 4.90 8.59
CA TYR A 191 9.10 4.08 7.64
C TYR A 191 7.82 4.76 7.17
N THR A 192 7.54 4.65 5.88
CA THR A 192 6.20 4.89 5.36
C THR A 192 5.32 3.68 5.67
N THR A 193 4.28 3.86 6.47
CA THR A 193 3.38 2.78 6.91
C THR A 193 1.97 3.00 6.38
N ALA A 194 1.48 2.04 5.60
CA ALA A 194 0.06 1.86 5.31
C ALA A 194 -0.55 0.87 6.31
N ARG A 195 -1.52 1.31 7.11
CA ARG A 195 -2.24 0.49 8.08
C ARG A 195 -3.68 0.29 7.64
N LEU A 196 -4.08 -0.96 7.54
CA LEU A 196 -5.46 -1.39 7.39
C LEU A 196 -5.92 -1.98 8.72
N GLU A 197 -7.12 -1.63 9.14
CA GLU A 197 -7.68 -2.05 10.41
C GLU A 197 -9.15 -2.42 10.21
N PHE A 198 -9.47 -3.68 10.53
CA PHE A 198 -10.78 -4.27 10.32
C PHE A 198 -11.31 -4.80 11.66
N PRO A 199 -12.26 -4.09 12.29
CA PRO A 199 -12.98 -4.58 13.47
C PRO A 199 -13.78 -5.84 13.13
N LEU A 200 -13.47 -6.97 13.78
CA LEU A 200 -14.19 -8.24 13.60
C LEU A 200 -15.23 -8.47 14.70
N SER A 201 -15.16 -7.72 15.79
CA SER A 201 -16.11 -7.76 16.90
C SER A 201 -16.59 -6.37 17.29
N ALA A 202 -17.83 -6.28 17.77
CA ALA A 202 -18.47 -5.02 18.19
C ALA A 202 -17.85 -4.41 19.46
N ASP A 203 -17.18 -5.22 20.28
CA ASP A 203 -16.49 -4.79 21.50
C ASP A 203 -15.06 -4.28 21.24
N TYR A 204 -14.61 -4.28 19.98
CA TYR A 204 -13.30 -3.76 19.62
C TYR A 204 -13.32 -2.23 19.49
N THR A 205 -12.41 -1.56 20.20
CA THR A 205 -12.13 -0.13 19.99
C THR A 205 -10.97 0.04 19.00
N PRO A 206 -11.21 0.65 17.82
CA PRO A 206 -10.18 0.89 16.82
C PRO A 206 -9.01 1.71 17.36
N LEU A 207 -7.80 1.46 16.85
CA LEU A 207 -6.58 2.18 17.21
C LEU A 207 -6.70 3.69 16.99
N ARG A 208 -7.50 4.11 15.99
CA ARG A 208 -7.80 5.53 15.76
C ARG A 208 -8.48 6.22 16.96
N GLY A 209 -9.24 5.48 17.77
CA GLY A 209 -9.92 6.01 18.97
C GLY A 209 -9.06 5.98 20.23
N ARG A 210 -7.86 5.39 20.17
CA ARG A 210 -6.91 5.40 21.27
C ARG A 210 -6.06 6.65 21.14
N GLN A 211 -6.16 7.57 22.09
CA GLN A 211 -5.38 8.83 22.12
C GLN A 211 -3.87 8.61 22.37
N ASP A 212 -3.41 7.36 22.47
CA ASP A 212 -2.06 7.02 22.92
C ASP A 212 -1.32 6.17 21.87
N LEU A 213 -1.02 6.74 20.68
CA LEU A 213 0.07 6.31 19.79
C LEU A 213 0.50 7.47 18.88
#